data_AF-A0A845QJV8-F1
#
_entry.id   AF-A0A845QJV8-F1
#
_cell.length_a   1.000
_cell.length_b   1.000
_cell.length_c   1.000
_cell.angle_alpha   90.00
_cell.angle_beta   90.00
_cell.angle_gamma   90.00
#
_symmetry.space_group_name_H-M   'P 1'
#
loop_
_entity.id
_entity.type
_entity.pdbx_description
1 polymer ?
#
loop_
_entity_poly.entity_id
_entity_poly.type
_entity_poly.pdbx_seq_one_letter_code
_entity_poly.pdbx_strand_id
1 'polypeptide(L)' 'MAEVLQVSKSGYYDWLGREASTCEQENQMIYHDVLELFLASRMSAGARRIAKQLSQMYGKAINPKKRNIDNDYLG' A
#
# COMPACT_ATOMS: atom_id res chain seq x y z
N MET A 1 22.13 -8.65 7.08
CA MET A 1 21.21 -7.74 6.37
C MET A 1 21.82 -6.35 6.17
N ALA A 2 22.29 -5.66 7.22
CA ALA A 2 22.96 -4.35 7.06
C ALA A 2 24.12 -4.35 6.05
N GLU A 3 24.97 -5.38 6.07
CA GLU A 3 26.08 -5.54 5.11
C GLU A 3 25.59 -5.82 3.68
N VAL A 4 24.55 -6.64 3.52
CA VAL A 4 23.94 -6.97 2.23
C VAL A 4 23.32 -5.71 1.59
N LEU A 5 22.67 -4.88 2.40
CA LEU A 5 22.06 -3.62 1.98
C LEU A 5 23.03 -2.43 1.98
N GLN A 6 24.30 -2.65 2.32
CA GLN A 6 25.35 -1.61 2.40
C GLN A 6 24.96 -0.40 3.29
N VAL A 7 24.30 -0.66 4.42
CA VAL A 7 23.92 0.35 5.42
C VAL A 7 24.63 0.11 6.75
N SER A 8 24.69 1.12 7.62
CA SER A 8 25.18 0.93 8.98
C SER A 8 24.27 -0.03 9.78
N LYS A 9 24.84 -0.73 10.77
CA LYS A 9 24.05 -1.60 11.65
C LYS A 9 22.94 -0.82 12.37
N SER A 10 23.21 0.39 12.85
CA SER A 10 22.21 1.24 13.48
C SER A 10 21.11 1.64 12.50
N GLY A 11 21.47 2.08 11.29
CA GLY A 11 20.49 2.46 10.27
C GLY A 11 19.57 1.31 9.87
N TYR A 12 20.08 0.07 9.84
CA TYR A 12 19.24 -1.11 9.60
C TYR A 12 18.20 -1.33 10.70
N TYR A 13 18.60 -1.24 11.97
CA TYR A 13 17.67 -1.45 13.09
C TYR A 13 16.73 -0.25 13.29
N ASP A 14 17.19 0.97 13.04
CA ASP A 14 16.35 2.17 13.06
C ASP A 14 15.26 2.08 11.98
N TRP A 15 15.61 1.60 10.79
CA TRP A 15 14.65 1.33 9.72
C TRP A 15 13.69 0.20 10.07
N LEU A 16 14.18 -0.90 10.67
CA LEU A 16 13.36 -2.04 11.05
C LEU A 16 12.29 -1.68 12.09
N GLY A 17 12.62 -0.75 13.01
CA GLY A 17 11.70 -0.25 14.03
C GLY A 17 10.90 0.98 13.62
N ARG A 18 11.08 1.49 12.39
CA ARG A 18 10.43 2.71 11.93
C ARG A 18 8.93 2.46 11.74
N GLU A 19 8.11 3.31 12.36
CA GLU A 19 6.67 3.30 12.10
C GLU A 19 6.37 3.68 10.64
N ALA A 20 5.35 3.04 10.08
CA ALA A 20 4.84 3.40 8.76
C ALA A 20 4.48 4.89 8.73
N SER A 21 4.90 5.58 7.69
CA SER A 21 4.51 6.97 7.44
C SER A 21 2.99 7.09 7.30
N THR A 22 2.45 8.29 7.51
CA THR A 22 1.01 8.56 7.34
C THR A 22 0.50 8.13 5.95
N CYS A 23 1.32 8.28 4.91
CA CYS A 23 0.99 7.85 3.56
C CYS A 23 0.92 6.32 3.43
N GLU A 24 1.85 5.59 4.05
CA GLU A 24 1.84 4.13 4.06
C GLU A 24 0.66 3.58 4.86
N GLN A 25 0.34 4.19 6.01
CA GLN A 25 -0.84 3.83 6.79
C GLN A 25 -2.13 4.04 6.00
N GLU A 26 -2.27 5.19 5.33
CA GLU A 26 -3.42 5.47 4.46
C GLU A 26 -3.51 4.46 3.31
N ASN A 27 -2.38 4.12 2.68
CA ASN A 27 -2.33 3.11 1.63
C ASN A 27 -2.71 1.72 2.13
N GLN A 28 -2.29 1.32 3.34
CA GLN A 28 -2.68 0.05 3.95
C GLN A 28 -4.19 -0.02 4.21
N MET A 29 -4.80 1.07 4.69
CA MET A 29 -6.25 1.16 4.87
C MET A 29 -6.98 1.02 3.52
N ILE A 30 -6.57 1.78 2.51
CA ILE A 30 -7.17 1.72 1.17
C ILE A 30 -7.00 0.32 0.57
N TYR A 31 -5.84 -0.33 0.78
CA TYR A 31 -5.59 -1.68 0.30
C TYR A 31 -6.56 -2.69 0.90
N HIS A 32 -6.85 -2.59 2.20
CA HIS A 32 -7.84 -3.44 2.86
C HIS A 32 -9.22 -3.27 2.22
N ASP A 33 -9.67 -2.03 2.01
CA ASP A 33 -10.97 -1.76 1.38
C ASP A 33 -11.04 -2.25 -0.08
N VAL A 34 -9.93 -2.14 -0.82
CA VAL A 34 -9.82 -2.72 -2.17
C VAL A 34 -10.08 -4.22 -2.13
N LEU A 35 -9.43 -4.94 -1.21
CA LEU A 35 -9.59 -6.38 -1.07
C LEU A 35 -11.03 -6.75 -0.70
N GLU A 36 -11.63 -6.06 0.27
CA GLU A 36 -13.01 -6.31 0.68
C GLU A 36 -13.99 -6.11 -0.48
N LEU A 37 -13.88 -4.99 -1.21
CA LEU A 37 -14.72 -4.72 -2.38
C LEU A 37 -14.52 -5.75 -3.49
N PHE A 38 -13.28 -6.19 -3.71
CA PHE A 38 -12.97 -7.21 -4.70
C PHE A 38 -13.60 -8.56 -4.34
N LEU A 39 -13.45 -9.00 -3.08
CA LEU A 39 -14.03 -10.24 -2.59
C LEU A 39 -15.56 -10.19 -2.60
N ALA A 40 -16.17 -9.10 -2.14
CA ALA A 40 -17.61 -8.88 -2.17
C ALA A 40 -18.18 -8.91 -3.60
N SER A 41 -17.39 -8.46 -4.59
CA SER A 41 -17.75 -8.53 -6.01
C SER A 41 -17.61 -9.93 -6.63
N ARG A 42 -17.32 -10.97 -5.85
CA ARG A 42 -16.94 -12.31 -6.34
C ARG A 42 -15.75 -12.24 -7.30
N MET A 43 -14.77 -11.39 -6.97
CA MET A 43 -13.54 -11.20 -7.74
C MET A 43 -13.76 -10.70 -9.18
N SER A 44 -14.91 -10.08 -9.46
CA SER A 44 -15.29 -9.64 -10.81
C SER A 44 -15.16 -8.13 -11.03
N ALA A 45 -15.10 -7.34 -9.96
CA ALA A 45 -14.90 -5.90 -10.07
C ALA A 45 -13.46 -5.58 -10.47
N GLY A 46 -13.27 -5.04 -11.67
CA GLY A 46 -11.98 -4.50 -12.09
C GLY A 46 -11.63 -3.18 -11.40
N ALA A 47 -10.35 -2.79 -11.50
CA ALA A 47 -9.77 -1.61 -10.84
C ALA A 47 -10.59 -0.32 -10.99
N ARG A 48 -11.17 -0.05 -12.16
CA ARG A 48 -12.02 1.14 -12.38
C ARG A 48 -13.28 1.15 -11.51
N ARG A 49 -13.94 0.00 -11.35
CA ARG A 49 -15.17 -0.11 -10.53
C ARG A 49 -14.85 0.06 -9.06
N ILE A 50 -13.78 -0.58 -8.59
CA ILE A 50 -13.30 -0.47 -7.21
C ILE A 50 -12.88 0.97 -6.91
N ALA A 51 -12.07 1.61 -7.78
CA ALA A 51 -11.65 3.00 -7.59
C ALA A 51 -12.83 3.99 -7.54
N LYS A 52 -13.89 3.74 -8.31
CA LYS A 52 -15.13 4.53 -8.24
C LYS A 52 -15.83 4.37 -6.89
N GLN A 53 -15.94 3.15 -6.39
CA GLN A 53 -16.56 2.87 -5.09
C GLN A 53 -15.74 3.50 -3.95
N LEU A 54 -14.42 3.33 -3.95
CA LEU A 54 -13.54 3.97 -2.97
C LEU A 54 -13.66 5.49 -3.00
N SER A 55 -13.70 6.11 -4.18
CA SER A 55 -13.86 7.55 -4.28
C SER A 55 -15.20 8.04 -3.71
N GLN A 56 -16.25 7.23 -3.82
CA GLN A 56 -17.55 7.52 -3.21
C GLN A 56 -17.53 7.36 -1.69
N MET A 57 -16.85 6.34 -1.16
CA MET A 57 -16.74 6.11 0.29
C MET A 57 -15.92 7.20 0.99
N TYR A 58 -14.80 7.60 0.40
CA TYR A 58 -13.88 8.57 0.99
C TYR A 58 -14.20 10.04 0.65
N GLY A 59 -15.16 10.29 -0.23
CA GLY A 59 -15.51 11.65 -0.68
C GLY A 59 -14.39 12.37 -1.45
N LYS A 60 -13.35 11.66 -1.89
CA LYS A 60 -12.19 12.19 -2.64
C LYS A 60 -11.78 11.25 -3.75
N ALA A 61 -11.20 11.79 -4.82
CA ALA A 61 -10.68 10.96 -5.91
C ALA A 61 -9.49 10.11 -5.42
N ILE A 62 -9.65 8.79 -5.46
CA ILE A 62 -8.54 7.86 -5.19
C ILE A 62 -7.76 7.67 -6.49
N ASN A 63 -6.48 8.04 -6.49
CA ASN A 63 -5.61 7.90 -7.65
C ASN A 63 -5.09 6.45 -7.73
N PRO A 64 -5.55 5.63 -8.70
CA PRO A 64 -5.09 4.24 -8.84
C PRO A 64 -3.62 4.14 -9.29
N LYS A 65 -3.00 5.25 -9.68
CA LYS A 65 -1.60 5.34 -10.11
C LYS A 65 -0.67 5.95 -9.06
N LYS A 66 -1.12 6.22 -7.83
CA LYS A 66 -0.17 6.48 -6.73
C LYS A 66 0.61 5.17 -6.50
N ARG A 67 1.75 5.04 -7.16
CA ARG A 67 2.71 3.96 -6.96
C ARG A 67 3.31 4.16 -5.56
N ASN A 68 3.06 3.23 -4.64
CA ASN A 68 4.12 2.89 -3.69
C ASN A 68 5.20 2.22 -4.54
N ILE A 69 6.30 2.93 -4.78
CA ILE A 69 7.50 2.34 -5.34
C ILE A 69 8.20 1.66 -4.17
N ASP A 70 7.59 0.57 -3.68
CA ASP A 70 8.19 -0.34 -2.70
C ASP A 70 7.78 -1.76 -3.12
N ASN A 71 8.07 -2.10 -4.38
CA ASN A 71 8.03 -3.48 -4.86
C ASN A 71 9.46 -3.97 -5.09
N ASP A 72 10.24 -3.97 -4.01
CA ASP A 72 11.59 -4.56 -3.94
C ASP A 72 11.62 -5.79 -3.01
N TYR A 73 10.53 -6.57 -3.00
CA TYR A 73 10.50 -7.89 -2.37
C TYR A 73 9.89 -8.90 -3.33
N LEU A 74 10.59 -9.22 -4.43
CA LEU A 74 10.53 -10.49 -5.16
C LEU A 74 11.62 -10.45 -6.24
N GLY A 75 12.78 -11.04 -5.93
CA GLY A 75 13.94 -11.16 -6.81
C GLY A 75 15.19 -11.53 -6.04
#